data_AF-A0A1C6TZV3-F1
#
_entry.id   AF-A0A1C6TZV3-F1
#
_cell.length_a   1.000
_cell.length_b   1.000
_cell.length_c   1.000
_cell.angle_alpha   90.00
_cell.angle_beta   90.00
_cell.angle_gamma   90.00
#
_symmetry.space_group_name_H-M   'P 1'
#
loop_
_entity.id
_entity.type
_entity.pdbx_description
1 polymer ?
#
loop_
_entity_poly.entity_id
_entity_poly.type
_entity_poly.pdbx_seq_one_letter_code
_entity_poly.pdbx_strand_id
1 'polypeptide(L)'
;MVDGVLFVCHANMCRSPMAEFIARRLLRDLPVAVASAGTDALDGAPMHPYAIEVAAGTGADPAAFRTRRLRPEHLTRAGLVLTATRRQRSVCTALAPAALPRTFTLRQFARLAAAAAEAPEATEPAAPRADSPLRAAVAVAARARGRLQPATPDADDLRDPIGGSPADFRRCAEEIERSIRPVLALIGTAG
;
A
#
# COMPACT_ATOMS: atom_id res chain seq x y z
N MET A 1 9.22 -14.62 11.04
CA MET A 1 9.57 -13.50 10.12
C MET A 1 8.49 -12.45 10.28
N VAL A 2 8.83 -11.17 10.43
CA VAL A 2 7.83 -10.10 10.48
C VAL A 2 7.30 -9.89 9.06
N ASP A 3 6.01 -10.13 8.85
CA ASP A 3 5.35 -9.85 7.57
C ASP A 3 5.24 -8.33 7.38
N GLY A 4 5.34 -7.86 6.14
CA GLY A 4 5.42 -6.43 5.86
C GLY A 4 4.62 -5.94 4.67
N VAL A 5 4.29 -4.66 4.68
CA VAL A 5 3.64 -3.93 3.59
C VAL A 5 4.69 -3.14 2.82
N LEU A 6 4.71 -3.32 1.50
CA LEU A 6 5.54 -2.56 0.58
C LEU A 6 4.68 -1.59 -0.24
N PHE A 7 4.92 -0.29 -0.09
CA PHE A 7 4.33 0.74 -0.94
C PHE A 7 5.18 1.00 -2.18
N VAL A 8 4.57 1.05 -3.36
CA VAL A 8 5.29 1.26 -4.63
C VAL A 8 4.71 2.43 -5.41
N CYS A 9 5.56 3.37 -5.80
CA CYS A 9 5.19 4.39 -6.81
C CYS A 9 6.21 4.42 -7.95
N HIS A 10 6.29 5.52 -8.70
CA HIS A 10 7.24 5.64 -9.81
C HIS A 10 8.68 5.88 -9.32
N ALA A 11 8.95 7.04 -8.72
CA ALA A 11 10.30 7.46 -8.33
C ALA A 11 10.64 7.27 -6.83
N ASN A 12 9.72 6.68 -6.04
CA ASN A 12 9.84 6.58 -4.58
C ASN A 12 10.12 7.92 -3.86
N MET A 13 9.59 9.02 -4.39
CA MET A 13 9.91 10.37 -3.90
C MET A 13 8.72 11.11 -3.29
N CYS A 14 7.48 10.73 -3.66
CA CYS A 14 6.25 11.41 -3.24
C CYS A 14 5.24 10.43 -2.64
N ARG A 15 4.42 9.77 -3.48
CA ARG A 15 3.29 8.92 -3.06
C ARG A 15 3.69 7.75 -2.14
N SER A 16 4.66 6.92 -2.53
CA SER A 16 5.01 5.74 -1.72
C SER A 16 5.75 6.08 -0.42
N PRO A 17 6.65 7.09 -0.35
CA PRO A 17 7.17 7.56 0.95
C PRO A 17 6.09 8.16 1.85
N MET A 18 5.20 9.02 1.34
CA MET A 18 4.09 9.56 2.14
C MET A 18 3.24 8.41 2.71
N ALA A 19 2.94 7.40 1.89
CA ALA A 19 2.23 6.21 2.35
C ALA A 19 3.00 5.41 3.40
N GLU A 20 4.31 5.26 3.27
CA GLU A 20 5.16 4.61 4.28
C GLU A 20 5.09 5.34 5.64
N PHE A 21 5.26 6.66 5.66
CA PHE A 21 5.22 7.45 6.90
C PHE A 21 3.84 7.43 7.55
N ILE A 22 2.79 7.64 6.75
CA ILE A 22 1.40 7.59 7.23
C ILE A 22 1.09 6.19 7.78
N ALA A 23 1.44 5.13 7.05
CA ALA A 23 1.20 3.76 7.48
C ALA A 23 2.00 3.40 8.74
N ARG A 24 3.27 3.81 8.87
CA ARG A 24 4.05 3.60 10.11
C ARG A 24 3.39 4.20 11.33
N ARG A 25 2.84 5.43 11.21
CA ARG A 25 2.10 6.08 12.29
C ARG A 25 0.85 5.27 12.66
N LEU A 26 0.09 4.83 11.66
CA LEU A 26 -1.18 4.15 11.87
C LEU A 26 -1.05 2.67 12.30
N LEU A 27 0.05 2.01 11.92
CA LEU A 27 0.35 0.60 12.20
C LEU A 27 1.30 0.41 13.39
N ARG A 28 1.62 1.48 14.14
CA ARG A 28 2.68 1.45 15.17
C ARG A 28 2.51 0.37 16.24
N ASP A 29 1.27 -0.03 16.51
CA ASP A 29 0.92 -1.02 17.53
C ASP A 29 0.69 -2.44 16.94
N LEU A 30 0.87 -2.60 15.62
CA LEU A 30 0.80 -3.90 14.94
C LEU A 30 2.19 -4.41 14.58
N PRO A 31 2.44 -5.74 14.63
CA PRO A 31 3.72 -6.34 14.26
C PRO A 31 3.88 -6.43 12.73
N VAL A 32 3.73 -5.30 12.03
CA VAL A 32 3.78 -5.19 10.57
C VAL A 32 4.90 -4.25 10.17
N ALA A 33 5.89 -4.77 9.43
CA ALA A 33 6.94 -3.93 8.87
C ALA A 33 6.41 -3.08 7.71
N VAL A 34 6.84 -1.82 7.62
CA VAL A 34 6.42 -0.91 6.55
C VAL A 34 7.63 -0.35 5.81
N ALA A 35 7.61 -0.47 4.50
CA ALA A 35 8.64 0.09 3.62
C ALA A 35 8.05 0.55 2.28
N SER A 36 8.84 1.29 1.50
CA SER A 36 8.47 1.71 0.16
C SER A 36 9.61 1.52 -0.85
N ALA A 37 9.25 1.56 -2.13
CA ALA A 37 10.16 1.53 -3.26
C ALA A 37 9.53 2.23 -4.49
N GLY A 38 10.29 2.34 -5.57
CA GLY A 38 9.84 2.96 -6.82
C GLY A 38 10.25 2.14 -8.03
N THR A 39 9.33 1.96 -8.98
CA THR A 39 9.58 1.19 -10.21
C THR A 39 10.74 1.75 -11.04
N ASP A 40 10.99 3.05 -10.91
CA ASP A 40 12.02 3.79 -11.64
C ASP A 40 12.69 4.82 -10.73
N ALA A 41 12.90 4.45 -9.46
CA ALA A 41 13.61 5.31 -8.52
C ALA A 41 15.12 5.27 -8.78
N LEU A 42 15.75 6.42 -8.62
CA LEU A 42 17.18 6.52 -8.37
C LEU A 42 17.43 6.17 -6.89
N ASP A 43 18.40 5.31 -6.60
CA ASP A 43 18.75 4.99 -5.20
C ASP A 43 19.42 6.19 -4.52
N GLY A 44 19.07 6.46 -3.26
CA GLY A 44 19.77 7.45 -2.43
C GLY A 44 19.34 8.91 -2.60
N ALA A 45 18.32 9.21 -3.40
CA ALA A 45 17.78 10.56 -3.51
C ALA A 45 16.89 10.91 -2.30
N PRO A 46 16.75 12.20 -1.95
CA PRO A 46 15.79 12.63 -0.93
C PRO A 46 14.35 12.57 -1.45
N MET A 47 13.39 12.70 -0.54
CA MET A 47 11.99 12.93 -0.88
C MET A 47 11.79 14.31 -1.51
N HIS A 48 10.67 14.50 -2.21
CA HIS A 48 10.26 15.82 -2.67
C HIS A 48 9.99 16.74 -1.46
N PRO A 49 10.36 18.03 -1.48
CA PRO A 49 10.16 18.94 -0.34
C PRO A 49 8.73 18.95 0.23
N TYR A 50 7.71 19.05 -0.62
CA TYR A 50 6.31 18.98 -0.14
C TYR A 50 5.90 17.61 0.42
N ALA A 51 6.54 16.52 -0.03
CA ALA A 51 6.34 15.21 0.58
C ALA A 51 7.04 15.09 1.94
N ILE A 52 8.17 15.77 2.12
CA ILE A 52 8.87 15.91 3.42
C ILE A 52 7.94 16.60 4.42
N GLU A 53 7.30 17.70 4.04
CA GLU A 53 6.35 18.41 4.91
C GLU A 53 5.20 17.50 5.37
N VAL A 54 4.61 16.73 4.45
CA VAL A 54 3.58 15.73 4.78
C VAL A 54 4.12 14.67 5.73
N ALA A 55 5.31 14.12 5.45
CA ALA A 55 5.91 13.07 6.27
C ALA A 55 6.26 13.56 7.68
N ALA A 56 6.79 14.79 7.81
CA ALA A 56 7.08 15.42 9.10
C ALA A 56 5.80 15.60 9.94
N GLY A 57 4.66 15.87 9.31
CA GLY A 57 3.35 15.91 9.96
C GLY A 57 2.90 14.59 10.62
N THR A 58 3.59 13.48 10.35
CA THR A 58 3.33 12.18 11.01
C THR A 58 4.04 12.03 12.35
N GLY A 59 4.91 12.96 12.73
CA GLY A 59 5.75 12.91 13.94
C GLY A 59 7.05 12.12 13.78
N ALA A 60 7.34 11.60 12.59
CA ALA A 60 8.62 10.97 12.24
C ALA A 60 9.58 11.98 11.60
N ASP A 61 10.89 11.71 11.67
CA ASP A 61 11.90 12.47 10.95
C ASP A 61 12.10 11.91 9.52
N PRO A 62 11.68 12.64 8.46
CA PRO A 62 11.89 12.21 7.08
C PRO A 62 13.30 12.52 6.55
N ALA A 63 14.15 13.25 7.27
CA ALA A 63 15.46 13.70 6.78
C ALA A 63 16.40 12.54 6.42
N ALA A 64 16.27 11.41 7.13
CA ALA A 64 17.04 10.19 6.86
C ALA A 64 16.45 9.33 5.73
N PHE A 65 15.25 9.62 5.23
CA PHE A 65 14.64 8.82 4.18
C PHE A 65 15.45 8.92 2.88
N ARG A 66 15.67 7.78 2.23
CA ARG A 66 16.32 7.71 0.93
C ARG A 66 15.48 6.87 -0.02
N THR A 67 15.29 7.38 -1.23
CA THR A 67 14.59 6.66 -2.29
C THR A 67 15.30 5.35 -2.59
N ARG A 68 14.50 4.35 -2.94
CA ARG A 68 14.95 2.99 -3.23
C ARG A 68 14.28 2.45 -4.49
N ARG A 69 15.11 1.96 -5.41
CA ARG A 69 14.66 1.28 -6.63
C ARG A 69 13.99 -0.05 -6.28
N LEU A 70 12.86 -0.31 -6.92
CA LEU A 70 12.17 -1.57 -6.81
C LEU A 70 13.03 -2.69 -7.40
N ARG A 71 13.18 -3.77 -6.66
CA ARG A 71 13.92 -4.97 -7.04
C ARG A 71 13.07 -6.21 -6.70
N PRO A 72 13.25 -7.35 -7.37
CA PRO A 72 12.46 -8.55 -7.11
C PRO A 72 12.45 -8.96 -5.64
N GLU A 73 13.55 -8.77 -4.91
CA GLU A 73 13.70 -9.15 -3.50
C GLU A 73 12.76 -8.35 -2.59
N HIS A 74 12.48 -7.09 -2.93
CA HIS A 74 11.51 -6.28 -2.20
C HIS A 74 10.11 -6.87 -2.33
N LEU A 75 9.77 -7.33 -3.54
CA LEU A 75 8.48 -7.95 -3.82
C LEU A 75 8.39 -9.31 -3.15
N THR A 76 9.38 -10.19 -3.27
CA THR A 76 9.33 -11.55 -2.69
C THR A 76 9.22 -11.55 -1.17
N ARG A 77 9.83 -10.57 -0.50
CA ARG A 77 9.79 -10.44 0.98
C ARG A 77 8.51 -9.82 1.54
N ALA A 78 7.77 -9.04 0.74
CA ALA A 78 6.57 -8.37 1.24
C ALA A 78 5.43 -9.37 1.48
N GLY A 79 4.66 -9.22 2.57
CA GLY A 79 3.39 -9.94 2.75
C GLY A 79 2.27 -9.33 1.91
N LEU A 80 2.34 -8.01 1.67
CA LEU A 80 1.41 -7.24 0.85
C LEU A 80 2.17 -6.15 0.08
N VAL A 81 1.86 -5.99 -1.22
CA VAL A 81 2.37 -4.92 -2.06
C VAL A 81 1.22 -4.01 -2.49
N LEU A 82 1.32 -2.72 -2.16
CA LEU A 82 0.34 -1.68 -2.49
C LEU A 82 0.96 -0.65 -3.42
N THR A 83 0.53 -0.63 -4.67
CA THR A 83 1.04 0.31 -5.67
C THR A 83 0.17 1.57 -5.74
N ALA A 84 0.77 2.70 -6.12
CA ALA A 84 0.02 3.93 -6.31
C ALA A 84 -0.86 3.88 -7.58
N THR A 85 -0.45 3.15 -8.61
CA THR A 85 -1.23 2.97 -9.84
C THR A 85 -1.21 1.54 -10.37
N ARG A 86 -2.15 1.22 -11.27
CA ARG A 86 -2.24 -0.07 -11.98
C ARG A 86 -1.04 -0.31 -12.87
N ARG A 87 -0.50 0.73 -13.53
CA ARG A 87 0.74 0.62 -14.32
C ARG A 87 1.90 0.12 -13.43
N GLN A 88 2.03 0.68 -12.23
CA GLN A 88 3.06 0.24 -11.28
C GLN A 88 2.80 -1.17 -10.76
N ARG A 89 1.53 -1.55 -10.56
CA ARG A 89 1.14 -2.94 -10.26
C ARG A 89 1.59 -3.90 -11.37
N SER A 90 1.35 -3.57 -12.63
CA SER A 90 1.79 -4.37 -13.77
C SER A 90 3.31 -4.55 -13.80
N VAL A 91 4.07 -3.48 -13.52
CA VAL A 91 5.54 -3.56 -13.38
C VAL A 91 5.95 -4.52 -12.25
N CYS A 92 5.29 -4.42 -11.08
CA CYS A 92 5.58 -5.31 -9.96
C CYS A 92 5.32 -6.78 -10.32
N THR A 93 4.19 -7.08 -10.95
CA THR A 93 3.84 -8.47 -11.32
C THR A 93 4.64 -9.00 -12.48
N ALA A 94 5.14 -8.14 -13.38
CA ALA A 94 6.09 -8.55 -14.41
C ALA A 94 7.47 -8.86 -13.80
N LEU A 95 7.91 -8.05 -12.84
CA LEU A 95 9.21 -8.21 -12.17
C LEU A 95 9.25 -9.43 -11.24
N ALA A 96 8.14 -9.74 -10.57
CA ALA A 96 8.01 -10.91 -9.71
C ALA A 96 6.59 -11.51 -9.83
N PRO A 97 6.34 -12.41 -10.80
CA PRO A 97 5.02 -13.01 -11.02
C PRO A 97 4.43 -13.70 -9.78
N ALA A 98 5.27 -14.30 -8.94
CA ALA A 98 4.86 -14.94 -7.69
C ALA A 98 4.23 -13.96 -6.66
N ALA A 99 4.45 -12.66 -6.79
CA ALA A 99 3.84 -11.65 -5.92
C ALA A 99 2.42 -11.25 -6.35
N LEU A 100 1.93 -11.70 -7.51
CA LEU A 100 0.62 -11.32 -8.06
C LEU A 100 -0.56 -11.50 -7.08
N PRO A 101 -0.68 -12.61 -6.32
CA PRO A 101 -1.79 -12.82 -5.39
C PRO A 101 -1.87 -11.75 -4.30
N ARG A 102 -0.73 -11.14 -3.95
CA ARG A 102 -0.57 -10.17 -2.88
C ARG A 102 -0.20 -8.77 -3.35
N THR A 103 -0.38 -8.48 -4.64
CA THR A 103 -0.13 -7.16 -5.24
C THR A 103 -1.43 -6.51 -5.69
N PHE A 104 -1.69 -5.31 -5.17
CA PHE A 104 -2.90 -4.51 -5.41
C PHE A 104 -2.49 -3.05 -5.63
N THR A 105 -3.37 -2.24 -6.21
CA THR A 105 -3.24 -0.79 -5.98
C THR A 105 -3.77 -0.45 -4.59
N LEU A 106 -3.30 0.64 -3.99
CA LEU A 106 -3.75 1.06 -2.65
C LEU A 106 -5.27 1.24 -2.60
N ARG A 107 -5.85 1.96 -3.57
CA ARG A 107 -7.30 2.22 -3.63
C ARG A 107 -8.10 0.95 -3.91
N GLN A 108 -7.60 0.07 -4.77
CA GLN A 108 -8.23 -1.23 -5.01
C GLN A 108 -8.31 -2.04 -3.72
N PHE A 109 -7.21 -2.16 -2.97
CA PHE A 109 -7.20 -2.92 -1.73
C PHE A 109 -8.14 -2.29 -0.70
N ALA A 110 -8.13 -0.96 -0.55
CA ALA A 110 -9.02 -0.25 0.35
C ALA A 110 -10.50 -0.56 0.08
N ARG A 111 -10.91 -0.53 -1.20
CA ARG A 111 -12.27 -0.86 -1.63
C ARG A 111 -12.63 -2.32 -1.36
N LEU A 112 -11.70 -3.25 -1.63
CA LEU A 112 -11.89 -4.68 -1.35
C LEU A 112 -12.02 -4.96 0.16
N ALA A 113 -11.22 -4.27 0.97
CA ALA A 113 -11.27 -4.38 2.42
C ALA A 113 -12.58 -3.83 2.99
N ALA A 114 -13.05 -2.69 2.49
CA ALA A 114 -14.35 -2.13 2.89
C ALA A 114 -15.51 -3.08 2.54
N ALA A 115 -15.54 -3.60 1.31
CA ALA A 115 -16.57 -4.54 0.88
C ALA A 115 -16.54 -5.85 1.68
N ALA A 116 -15.36 -6.32 2.09
CA ALA A 116 -15.24 -7.50 2.93
C ALA A 116 -15.77 -7.29 4.36
N ALA A 117 -15.68 -6.08 4.89
CA ALA A 117 -16.23 -5.75 6.22
C ALA A 117 -17.77 -5.65 6.21
N GLU A 118 -18.38 -5.36 5.06
CA GLU A 118 -19.84 -5.26 4.89
C GLU A 118 -20.49 -6.59 4.49
N ALA A 119 -19.71 -7.59 4.09
CA ALA A 119 -20.24 -8.89 3.69
C ALA A 119 -20.85 -9.59 4.92
N PRO A 120 -22.10 -10.09 4.84
CA PRO A 120 -22.67 -10.94 5.89
C PRO A 120 -21.73 -12.11 6.17
N GLU A 121 -21.64 -12.55 7.42
CA GLU A 121 -20.95 -13.79 7.84
C GLU A 121 -21.60 -15.01 7.15
N ALA A 122 -21.38 -15.18 5.86
CA ALA A 122 -21.87 -16.30 5.10
C ALA A 122 -20.83 -17.42 5.16
N THR A 123 -21.19 -18.49 5.88
CA THR A 123 -20.97 -19.94 5.67
C THR A 123 -19.88 -20.40 4.71
N GLU A 124 -18.73 -19.73 4.66
CA GLU A 124 -17.59 -20.19 3.87
C GLU A 124 -16.64 -20.98 4.76
N PRO A 125 -16.01 -22.04 4.20
CA PRO A 125 -14.97 -22.75 4.93
C PRO A 125 -13.93 -21.73 5.38
N ALA A 126 -13.59 -21.78 6.66
CA ALA A 126 -12.59 -20.92 7.28
C ALA A 126 -11.40 -20.78 6.32
N ALA A 127 -10.97 -19.54 6.06
CA ALA A 127 -9.74 -19.34 5.32
C ALA A 127 -8.65 -20.24 5.93
N PRO A 128 -7.81 -20.90 5.10
CA PRO A 128 -6.72 -21.69 5.64
C PRO A 128 -5.99 -20.83 6.67
N ARG A 129 -5.69 -21.38 7.85
CA ARG A 129 -5.08 -20.65 8.97
C ARG A 129 -3.91 -19.85 8.42
N ALA A 130 -4.09 -18.53 8.33
CA ALA A 130 -3.05 -17.67 7.82
C ALA A 130 -1.98 -17.53 8.90
N ASP A 131 -0.72 -17.54 8.50
CA ASP A 131 0.41 -17.42 9.44
C ASP A 131 0.48 -16.03 10.12
N SER A 132 -0.29 -15.06 9.63
CA SER A 132 -0.38 -13.71 10.21
C SER A 132 -1.70 -13.01 9.87
N PRO A 133 -2.12 -12.01 10.67
CA PRO A 133 -3.29 -11.19 10.37
C PRO A 133 -3.19 -10.46 9.02
N LEU A 134 -1.97 -10.07 8.61
CA LEU A 134 -1.73 -9.46 7.30
C LEU A 134 -2.04 -10.45 6.17
N ARG A 135 -1.58 -11.71 6.26
CA ARG A 135 -1.87 -12.74 5.25
C ARG A 135 -3.34 -13.08 5.18
N ALA A 136 -4.02 -13.11 6.32
CA ALA A 136 -5.47 -13.31 6.38
C ALA A 136 -6.20 -12.17 5.64
N ALA A 137 -5.84 -10.91 5.91
CA ALA A 137 -6.38 -9.75 5.20
C ALA A 137 -6.14 -9.83 3.68
N VAL A 138 -4.96 -10.25 3.26
CA VAL A 138 -4.64 -10.46 1.83
C VAL A 138 -5.53 -11.55 1.21
N ALA A 139 -5.73 -12.66 1.90
CA ALA A 139 -6.58 -13.75 1.41
C ALA A 139 -8.05 -13.30 1.26
N VAL A 140 -8.56 -12.54 2.24
CA VAL A 140 -9.91 -11.96 2.18
C VAL A 140 -10.04 -10.99 1.01
N ALA A 141 -9.10 -10.05 0.85
CA ALA A 141 -9.12 -9.10 -0.28
C ALA A 141 -8.99 -9.82 -1.64
N ALA A 142 -8.17 -10.87 -1.73
CA ALA A 142 -8.01 -11.66 -2.95
C ALA A 142 -9.30 -12.39 -3.34
N ARG A 143 -10.07 -12.92 -2.38
CA ARG A 143 -11.38 -13.54 -2.62
C ARG A 143 -12.42 -12.50 -3.04
N ALA A 144 -12.47 -11.36 -2.35
CA ALA A 144 -13.37 -10.26 -2.69
C ALA A 144 -13.14 -9.74 -4.12
N ARG A 145 -11.89 -9.78 -4.60
CA ARG A 145 -11.52 -9.35 -5.95
C ARG A 145 -12.25 -10.14 -7.05
N GLY A 146 -12.55 -11.41 -6.82
CA GLY A 146 -13.30 -12.25 -7.76
C GLY A 146 -14.82 -12.00 -7.76
N ARG A 147 -15.35 -11.31 -6.73
CA ARG A 147 -16.79 -11.08 -6.53
C ARG A 147 -17.23 -9.68 -6.94
N LEU A 148 -16.36 -8.69 -6.76
CA LEU A 148 -16.68 -7.31 -7.08
C LEU A 148 -16.48 -7.02 -8.57
N GLN A 149 -17.40 -6.23 -9.13
CA GLN A 149 -17.19 -5.66 -10.46
C GLN A 149 -15.89 -4.85 -10.48
N PRO A 150 -15.07 -4.97 -11.55
CA PRO A 150 -13.92 -4.11 -11.74
C PRO A 150 -14.36 -2.64 -11.71
N ALA A 151 -13.72 -1.83 -10.88
CA ALA A 151 -13.96 -0.39 -10.88
C ALA A 151 -13.43 0.22 -12.18
N THR A 152 -13.86 1.45 -12.47
CA THR A 152 -13.29 2.18 -13.61
C THR A 152 -11.78 2.30 -13.44
N PRO A 153 -11.02 2.34 -14.55
CA PRO A 153 -9.59 2.53 -14.55
C PRO A 153 -9.07 3.56 -13.52
N ASP A 154 -9.66 4.75 -13.52
CA ASP A 154 -9.18 5.87 -12.69
C ASP A 154 -9.61 5.77 -11.21
N ALA A 155 -10.52 4.85 -10.87
CA ALA A 155 -10.98 4.65 -9.50
C ALA A 155 -9.94 3.91 -8.63
N ASP A 156 -8.99 3.19 -9.24
CA ASP A 156 -7.99 2.40 -8.52
C ASP A 156 -6.61 3.09 -8.45
N ASP A 157 -6.41 4.20 -9.17
CA ASP A 157 -5.13 4.92 -9.24
C ASP A 157 -5.13 6.13 -8.27
N LEU A 158 -4.02 6.32 -7.54
CA LEU A 158 -3.76 7.52 -6.75
C LEU A 158 -3.27 8.64 -7.67
N ARG A 159 -3.83 9.83 -7.49
CA ARG A 159 -3.43 11.01 -8.25
C ARG A 159 -1.97 11.39 -7.97
N ASP A 160 -1.23 11.73 -9.01
CA ASP A 160 0.16 12.17 -8.90
C ASP A 160 0.21 13.67 -8.56
N PRO A 161 0.83 14.08 -7.44
CA PRO A 161 0.89 15.49 -7.06
C PRO A 161 2.06 16.26 -7.71
N ILE A 162 2.93 15.59 -8.48
CA ILE A 162 4.08 16.21 -9.15
C ILE A 162 3.63 17.35 -10.08
N GLY A 163 4.34 18.48 -10.03
CA GLY A 163 4.02 19.70 -10.78
C GLY A 163 2.89 20.54 -10.16
N GLY A 164 2.28 20.06 -9.07
CA GLY A 164 1.24 20.75 -8.32
C GLY A 164 1.76 21.60 -7.16
N SER A 165 0.80 22.13 -6.40
CA SER A 165 1.01 22.96 -5.21
C SER A 165 1.20 22.11 -3.94
N PRO A 166 1.65 22.70 -2.81
CA PRO A 166 1.63 22.01 -1.51
C PRO A 166 0.25 21.46 -1.11
N ALA A 167 -0.84 22.11 -1.56
CA ALA A 167 -2.19 21.60 -1.33
C ALA A 167 -2.47 20.30 -2.09
N ASP A 168 -1.88 20.09 -3.26
CA ASP A 168 -2.03 18.84 -4.03
C ASP A 168 -1.33 17.66 -3.35
N PHE A 169 -0.17 17.91 -2.73
CA PHE A 169 0.51 16.93 -1.90
C PHE A 169 -0.30 16.56 -0.67
N ARG A 170 -0.89 17.55 0.03
CA ARG A 170 -1.79 17.31 1.16
C ARG A 170 -3.04 16.51 0.76
N ARG A 171 -3.69 16.87 -0.34
CA ARG A 171 -4.83 16.09 -0.89
C ARG A 171 -4.45 14.64 -1.21
N CYS A 172 -3.27 14.44 -1.81
CA CYS A 172 -2.74 13.10 -2.07
C CYS A 172 -2.50 12.32 -0.76
N ALA A 173 -1.95 12.97 0.27
CA ALA A 173 -1.74 12.38 1.60
C ALA A 173 -3.06 11.99 2.28
N GLU A 174 -4.08 12.84 2.22
CA GLU A 174 -5.42 12.56 2.73
C GLU A 174 -6.06 11.35 2.03
N GLU A 175 -5.89 11.24 0.71
CA GLU A 175 -6.36 10.10 -0.07
C GLU A 175 -5.63 8.80 0.32
N ILE A 176 -4.31 8.88 0.53
CA ILE A 176 -3.49 7.77 1.03
C ILE A 176 -3.97 7.33 2.41
N GLU A 177 -4.12 8.25 3.36
CA GLU A 177 -4.56 7.94 4.72
C GLU A 177 -5.96 7.32 4.72
N ARG A 178 -6.90 7.90 3.96
CA ARG A 178 -8.25 7.35 3.80
C ARG A 178 -8.22 5.93 3.25
N SER A 179 -7.31 5.64 2.31
CA SER A 179 -7.18 4.32 1.71
C SER A 179 -6.46 3.31 2.62
N ILE A 180 -5.61 3.76 3.53
CA ILE A 180 -4.95 2.87 4.50
C ILE A 180 -5.93 2.41 5.59
N ARG A 181 -6.87 3.25 6.03
CA ARG A 181 -7.78 2.91 7.14
C ARG A 181 -8.53 1.56 6.98
N PRO A 182 -9.16 1.24 5.84
CA PRO A 182 -9.77 -0.09 5.64
C PRO A 182 -8.75 -1.24 5.66
N VAL A 183 -7.51 -0.99 5.21
CA VAL A 183 -6.42 -1.98 5.29
C VAL A 183 -6.15 -2.34 6.76
N LEU A 184 -6.08 -1.34 7.64
CA LEU A 184 -5.85 -1.53 9.08
C LEU A 184 -6.99 -2.34 9.71
N ALA A 185 -8.22 -1.94 9.43
CA ALA A 185 -9.41 -2.61 9.96
C ALA A 185 -9.40 -4.09 9.57
N LEU A 186 -9.11 -4.38 8.30
CA LEU A 186 -9.06 -5.75 7.81
C LEU A 186 -7.90 -6.56 8.42
N ILE A 187 -6.72 -5.95 8.63
CA ILE A 187 -5.61 -6.62 9.33
C ILE A 187 -5.99 -6.89 10.79
N GLY A 188 -6.67 -5.96 11.46
CA GLY A 188 -7.05 -6.09 12.87
C GLY A 188 -8.15 -7.11 13.12
N THR A 189 -9.08 -7.33 12.18
CA THR A 189 -10.18 -8.30 12.32
C THR A 189 -9.84 -9.69 11.79
N ALA A 190 -8.80 -9.81 10.97
CA ALA A 190 -8.40 -11.08 10.37
C ALA A 190 -7.38 -11.88 11.20
N GLY A 191 -6.96 -11.35 12.36
CA GLY A 191 -6.10 -11.98 13.36
C GLY A 191 -6.86 -12.36 14.61
#